data_AF-A0A967IH25-F1
#
_entry.id   AF-A0A967IH25-F1
#
_cell.length_a   1.000
_cell.length_b   1.000
_cell.length_c   1.000
_cell.angle_alpha   90.00
_cell.angle_beta   90.00
_cell.angle_gamma   90.00
#
_symmetry.space_group_name_H-M   'P 1'
#
loop_
_entity.id
_entity.type
_entity.pdbx_description
1 polymer ?
#
loop_
_entity_poly.entity_id
_entity_poly.type
_entity_poly.pdbx_seq_one_letter_code
_entity_poly.pdbx_strand_id
1 'polypeptide(L)'
;MSVDKHLLEILVCPVTKTPVKMLSKDKLAILNREVEKGTVSYVDGSPVQGPLDEALITDDGRTLYRVSDGIPVMLEEQGISAKQIAGW
;
A
#
# COMPACT_ATOMS: atom_id res chain seq x y z
N MET A 1 11.70 18.03 -10.28
CA MET A 1 10.43 18.23 -9.55
C MET A 1 10.51 17.35 -8.32
N SER A 2 11.03 17.88 -7.22
CA SER A 2 11.19 17.12 -5.98
C SER A 2 9.87 17.20 -5.23
N VAL A 3 9.25 16.05 -4.97
CA VAL A 3 8.05 16.00 -4.13
C VAL A 3 8.41 16.56 -2.75
N ASP A 4 7.68 17.57 -2.30
CA ASP A 4 7.86 18.27 -1.03
C ASP A 4 7.71 17.29 0.14
N LYS A 5 8.81 17.08 0.91
CA LYS A 5 8.84 16.15 2.04
C LYS A 5 7.81 16.48 3.13
N HIS A 6 7.38 17.74 3.22
CA HIS A 6 6.38 18.20 4.18
C HIS A 6 4.95 17.76 3.84
N LEU A 7 4.66 17.46 2.56
CA LEU A 7 3.35 16.95 2.14
C LEU A 7 3.16 15.47 2.54
N LEU A 8 4.26 14.69 2.55
CA LEU A 8 4.24 13.29 2.98
C LEU A 8 4.01 13.14 4.50
N GLU A 9 4.36 14.14 5.31
CA GLU A 9 4.10 14.15 6.77
C GLU A 9 2.61 14.32 7.12
N ILE A 10 1.77 14.73 6.15
CA ILE A 10 0.32 14.93 6.36
C ILE A 10 -0.48 13.69 5.92
N LEU A 11 0.13 12.78 5.17
CA LEU A 11 -0.57 11.62 4.64
C LEU A 11 -0.83 10.59 5.74
N VAL A 12 -2.12 10.33 5.97
CA VAL A 12 -2.62 9.37 6.96
C VAL A 12 -3.59 8.42 6.29
N CYS A 13 -3.70 7.21 6.84
CA CYS A 13 -4.74 6.26 6.51
C CYS A 13 -6.13 6.93 6.54
N PRO A 14 -6.96 6.79 5.48
CA PRO A 14 -8.28 7.40 5.44
C PRO A 14 -9.19 6.94 6.58
N VAL A 15 -9.03 5.69 7.04
CA VAL A 15 -9.87 5.03 8.05
C VAL A 15 -9.37 5.31 9.47
N THR A 16 -8.12 4.95 9.77
CA THR A 16 -7.59 4.94 11.14
C THR A 16 -6.87 6.24 11.53
N LYS A 17 -6.61 7.12 10.55
CA LYS A 17 -5.74 8.30 10.68
C LYS A 17 -4.31 7.97 11.13
N THR A 18 -3.90 6.70 11.04
CA THR A 18 -2.50 6.28 11.26
C THR A 18 -1.61 6.87 10.16
N PRO A 19 -0.45 7.44 10.47
CA PRO A 19 0.52 7.87 9.46
C PRO A 19 0.88 6.73 8.50
N VAL A 20 1.15 7.07 7.23
CA VAL A 20 1.64 6.12 6.23
C VAL A 20 3.06 6.47 5.80
N LYS A 21 3.81 5.44 5.40
CA LYS A 21 5.19 5.56 4.91
C LYS A 21 5.38 4.74 3.64
N MET A 22 6.40 5.09 2.87
CA MET A 22 6.81 4.29 1.71
C MET A 22 7.19 2.88 2.13
N LEU A 23 6.68 1.90 1.38
CA LEU A 23 7.04 0.51 1.54
C LEU A 23 8.47 0.28 1.04
N SER A 24 9.26 -0.51 1.77
CA SER A 24 10.61 -0.84 1.31
C SER A 24 10.57 -1.74 0.07
N LYS A 25 11.61 -1.67 -0.77
CA LYS A 25 11.68 -2.43 -2.03
C LYS A 25 11.63 -3.95 -1.80
N ASP A 26 12.27 -4.46 -0.75
CA ASP A 26 12.24 -5.88 -0.40
C ASP A 26 10.82 -6.35 -0.09
N LYS A 27 10.09 -5.51 0.66
CA LYS A 27 8.72 -5.74 1.05
C LYS A 27 7.75 -5.64 -0.13
N LEU A 28 7.98 -4.68 -1.02
CA LEU A 28 7.24 -4.54 -2.28
C LEU A 28 7.40 -5.77 -3.18
N ALA A 29 8.61 -6.35 -3.26
CA ALA A 29 8.82 -7.57 -4.03
C ALA A 29 8.02 -8.77 -3.47
N ILE A 30 7.92 -8.88 -2.15
CA ILE A 30 7.09 -9.92 -1.50
C ILE A 30 5.61 -9.68 -1.82
N LEU A 31 5.13 -8.43 -1.71
CA LEU A 31 3.76 -8.07 -2.08
C LEU A 31 3.44 -8.45 -3.52
N ASN A 32 4.28 -8.04 -4.47
CA ASN A 32 4.06 -8.31 -5.89
C ASN A 32 4.03 -9.82 -6.19
N ARG A 33 4.83 -10.62 -5.48
CA ARG A 33 4.77 -12.08 -5.60
C ARG A 33 3.43 -12.67 -5.14
N GLU A 34 2.82 -12.13 -4.10
CA GLU A 34 1.48 -12.57 -3.66
C GLU A 34 0.39 -12.07 -4.61
N VAL A 35 0.53 -10.84 -5.12
CA VAL A 35 -0.39 -10.30 -6.14
C VAL A 35 -0.35 -11.15 -7.41
N GLU A 36 0.83 -11.57 -7.89
CA GLU A 36 0.98 -12.47 -9.04
C GLU A 36 0.33 -13.85 -8.83
N LYS A 37 0.28 -14.34 -7.58
CA LYS A 37 -0.43 -15.58 -7.25
C LYS A 37 -1.95 -15.41 -7.21
N GLY A 38 -2.46 -14.17 -7.26
CA GLY A 38 -3.88 -13.86 -7.11
C GLY A 38 -4.41 -14.10 -5.69
N THR A 39 -3.53 -14.11 -4.68
CA THR A 39 -3.90 -14.32 -3.27
C THR A 39 -4.21 -13.03 -2.51
N VAL A 40 -4.02 -11.87 -3.17
CA VAL A 40 -4.18 -10.56 -2.58
C VAL A 40 -5.43 -9.87 -3.13
N SER A 41 -6.28 -9.41 -2.23
CA SER A 41 -7.49 -8.65 -2.53
C SER A 41 -7.51 -7.33 -1.75
N TYR A 42 -8.17 -6.35 -2.34
CA TYR A 42 -8.55 -5.11 -1.68
C TYR A 42 -9.62 -5.34 -0.61
N VAL A 43 -9.88 -4.32 0.22
CA VAL A 43 -10.91 -4.38 1.29
C VAL A 43 -12.31 -4.60 0.72
N ASP A 44 -12.61 -4.07 -0.48
CA ASP A 44 -13.87 -4.34 -1.19
C ASP A 44 -14.00 -5.77 -1.75
N GLY A 45 -12.96 -6.60 -1.62
CA GLY A 45 -12.91 -7.97 -2.11
C GLY A 45 -12.48 -8.11 -3.57
N SER A 46 -12.30 -7.01 -4.29
CA SER A 46 -11.76 -7.05 -5.65
C SER A 46 -10.29 -7.50 -5.64
N PRO A 47 -9.85 -8.30 -6.62
CA PRO A 47 -8.46 -8.76 -6.68
C PRO A 47 -7.54 -7.60 -7.04
N VAL A 48 -6.35 -7.57 -6.44
CA VAL A 48 -5.32 -6.61 -6.84
C VAL A 48 -4.82 -6.97 -8.24
N GLN A 49 -4.96 -6.02 -9.18
CA GLN A 49 -4.61 -6.26 -10.58
C GLN A 49 -3.21 -5.75 -10.91
N GLY A 50 -2.32 -6.68 -11.22
CA GLY A 50 -0.96 -6.41 -11.68
C GLY A 50 0.00 -6.00 -10.56
N PRO A 51 1.32 -6.08 -10.83
CA PRO A 51 2.34 -5.68 -9.87
C PRO A 51 2.23 -4.18 -9.56
N LEU A 52 2.54 -3.81 -8.33
CA LEU A 52 2.60 -2.43 -7.89
C LEU A 52 4.02 -1.90 -8.11
N ASP A 53 4.14 -0.73 -8.73
CA ASP A 53 5.41 -0.01 -8.87
C ASP A 53 5.88 0.55 -7.53
N GLU A 54 4.93 1.09 -6.76
CA GLU A 54 5.15 1.69 -5.46
C GLU A 54 3.93 1.43 -4.55
N ALA A 55 4.18 1.40 -3.24
CA ALA A 55 3.13 1.23 -2.25
C ALA A 55 3.48 1.99 -0.97
N LEU A 56 2.44 2.44 -0.28
CA LEU A 56 2.50 2.95 1.09
C LEU A 56 2.05 1.85 2.06
N ILE A 57 2.55 1.90 3.28
CA ILE A 57 2.11 1.07 4.39
C ILE A 57 1.83 1.96 5.60
N THR A 58 0.79 1.65 6.36
CA THR A 58 0.54 2.30 7.65
C THR A 58 1.70 2.05 8.60
N ASP A 59 1.98 3.00 9.48
CA ASP A 59 3.13 2.89 10.38
C ASP A 59 3.03 1.69 11.34
N ASP A 60 1.80 1.29 11.67
CA ASP A 60 1.47 0.07 12.42
C ASP A 60 1.57 -1.24 11.60
N GLY A 61 1.91 -1.14 10.32
CA GLY A 61 2.17 -2.27 9.42
C GLY A 61 0.94 -3.07 9.01
N ARG A 62 -0.28 -2.54 9.20
CA ARG A 62 -1.52 -3.31 9.01
C ARG A 62 -2.13 -3.19 7.62
N THR A 63 -2.06 -2.01 7.01
CA THR A 63 -2.73 -1.72 5.74
C THR A 63 -1.76 -1.12 4.75
N LEU A 64 -1.82 -1.58 3.50
CA LEU A 64 -1.10 -1.01 2.38
C LEU A 64 -2.03 -0.27 1.44
N TYR A 65 -1.46 0.72 0.76
CA TYR A 65 -2.12 1.47 -0.32
C TYR A 65 -1.21 1.51 -1.53
N ARG A 66 -1.76 1.27 -2.72
CA ARG A 66 -0.99 1.36 -3.96
C ARG A 66 -0.66 2.82 -4.29
N VAL A 67 0.47 3.03 -4.95
CA VAL A 67 0.82 4.31 -5.58
C VAL A 67 0.83 4.08 -7.09
N SER A 68 0.06 4.89 -7.81
CA SER A 68 -0.10 4.80 -9.26
C SER A 68 0.34 6.13 -9.88
N ASP A 69 1.31 6.11 -10.78
CA ASP A 69 1.86 7.33 -11.40
C ASP A 69 2.29 8.39 -10.37
N GLY A 70 2.86 7.95 -9.24
CA GLY A 70 3.25 8.82 -8.13
C GLY A 70 2.09 9.36 -7.29
N ILE A 71 0.85 8.93 -7.54
CA ILE A 71 -0.35 9.33 -6.80
C ILE A 71 -0.78 8.19 -5.85
N PRO A 72 -0.75 8.38 -4.53
CA PRO A 72 -1.29 7.43 -3.57
C PRO A 72 -2.80 7.27 -3.71
N VAL A 73 -3.27 6.04 -3.86
CA VAL A 73 -4.71 5.72 -3.84
C VAL A 73 -5.15 5.55 -2.38
N MET A 74 -5.55 6.65 -1.76
CA MET A 74 -5.99 6.69 -0.35
C MET A 74 -7.51 6.49 -0.21
N LEU A 75 -8.05 5.48 -0.88
CA LEU A 75 -9.46 5.08 -0.74
C LEU A 75 -9.57 3.95 0.29
N GLU A 76 -10.56 4.04 1.18
CA GLU A 76 -10.81 3.03 2.21
C GLU A 76 -10.97 1.62 1.62
N GLU A 77 -11.72 1.52 0.52
CA GLU A 77 -12.02 0.27 -0.17
C GLU A 77 -10.81 -0.34 -0.90
N GLN A 78 -9.83 0.48 -1.28
CA GLN A 78 -8.61 0.07 -1.98
C GLN A 78 -7.44 -0.23 -1.02
N GLY A 79 -7.70 -0.32 0.29
CA GLY A 79 -6.72 -0.81 1.24
C GLY A 79 -6.41 -2.30 1.01
N ILE A 80 -5.15 -2.70 1.21
CA ILE A 80 -4.73 -4.10 1.19
C ILE A 80 -4.30 -4.48 2.61
N SER A 81 -4.81 -5.59 3.14
CA SER A 81 -4.42 -6.03 4.49
C SER A 81 -3.06 -6.73 4.45
N ALA A 82 -2.09 -6.23 5.22
CA ALA A 82 -0.76 -6.82 5.31
C ALA A 82 -0.77 -8.25 5.86
N LYS A 83 -1.86 -8.66 6.54
CA LYS A 83 -2.06 -10.05 7.01
C LYS A 83 -2.19 -11.05 5.87
N GLN A 84 -2.55 -10.59 4.67
CA GLN A 84 -2.62 -11.44 3.47
C GLN A 84 -1.21 -11.78 2.93
N ILE A 85 -0.20 -10.97 3.28
CA ILE A 85 1.17 -11.13 2.81
C ILE A 85 1.95 -11.96 3.82
N ALA A 86 2.37 -13.16 3.41
CA ALA A 86 3.16 -14.02 4.26
C ALA A 86 4.64 -13.61 4.27
N GLY A 87 5.23 -13.47 5.46
CA GLY A 87 6.67 -13.52 5.66
C GLY A 87 7.46 -12.21 5.48
N TRP A 88 7.02 -11.12 6.12
CA TRP A 88 7.72 -9.82 6.09
C TRP A 88 7.54 -8.97 7.35
#